data_AF-A0A437AET9-F1
#
_entry.id   AF-A0A437AET9-F1
#
_cell.length_a   1.000
_cell.length_b   1.000
_cell.length_c   1.000
_cell.angle_alpha   90.00
_cell.angle_beta   90.00
_cell.angle_gamma   90.00
#
_symmetry.space_group_name_H-M   'P 1'
#
loop_
_entity.id
_entity.type
_entity.pdbx_description
1 polymer ?
#
loop_
_entity_poly.entity_id
_entity_poly.type
_entity_poly.pdbx_seq_one_letter_code
_entity_poly.pdbx_strand_id
1 'polypeptide(L)'
;MNHDAIDLLGLLYNTSFNLHKVTPLNVSGSLASQANLKSHSTRLTNLLRGDVLRGVRVASEAVEDSTSRTGNLKRVEFSAITIPGSDDNDELRSIAVVFIYEKITYSAFLIQNPSQDAAQQSSRRMSARRASSRIEQSNPYPLLLTRLPASLQSRFIEYLAENFDCHVSNLRIPDRFIMDAIEKHVEVFTPTDSSDHDVQPNRNLQIWLEPPLFSQGVEGGGLNKQGKLQTLKTIQMTFSRADLPGMMYKGNELKQKQGQEGVDKRGPFELAFSLYAYHHMGILVEKMKISKVACGEFVIGAIGDGSGKCKFLLPQTAGPTAAAESVIAGRTHWGGIIPALVHLAS
;
A
#
# COMPACT_ATOMS: atom_id res chain seq x y z
N MET A 1 -18.84 -25.76 -19.95
CA MET A 1 -18.90 -24.81 -18.81
C MET A 1 -17.61 -24.01 -18.86
N ASN A 2 -17.67 -22.78 -19.36
CA ASN A 2 -16.48 -21.92 -19.45
C ASN A 2 -15.95 -21.69 -18.04
N HIS A 3 -14.64 -21.87 -17.85
CA HIS A 3 -13.97 -21.34 -16.68
C HIS A 3 -14.16 -19.83 -16.70
N ASP A 4 -14.92 -19.28 -15.74
CA ASP A 4 -14.95 -17.85 -15.49
C ASP A 4 -13.51 -17.38 -15.34
N ALA A 5 -13.01 -16.66 -16.34
CA ALA A 5 -11.68 -16.09 -16.28
C ALA A 5 -11.72 -15.03 -15.18
N ILE A 6 -11.06 -15.32 -14.05
CA ILE A 6 -10.97 -14.38 -12.94
C ILE A 6 -10.09 -13.22 -13.42
N ASP A 7 -10.66 -12.02 -13.44
CA ASP A 7 -9.88 -10.80 -13.68
C ASP A 7 -8.98 -10.53 -12.46
N LEU A 8 -7.74 -11.00 -12.55
CA LEU A 8 -6.74 -10.90 -11.48
C LEU A 8 -6.38 -9.45 -11.15
N LEU A 9 -6.36 -8.58 -12.16
CA LEU A 9 -6.06 -7.16 -11.93
C LEU A 9 -7.29 -6.47 -11.32
N GLY A 10 -8.50 -6.82 -11.77
CA GLY A 10 -9.75 -6.40 -11.15
C GLY A 10 -9.81 -6.65 -9.64
N LEU A 11 -9.20 -7.76 -9.17
CA LEU A 11 -9.14 -8.10 -7.74
C LEU A 11 -8.28 -7.13 -6.90
N LEU A 12 -7.37 -6.35 -7.51
CA LEU A 12 -6.54 -5.36 -6.82
C LEU A 12 -7.32 -4.07 -6.50
N TYR A 13 -8.43 -3.83 -7.19
CA TYR A 13 -9.16 -2.57 -7.10
C TYR A 13 -10.38 -2.65 -6.20
N ASN A 14 -10.81 -1.48 -5.75
CA ASN A 14 -11.98 -1.22 -4.93
C ASN A 14 -12.06 -2.07 -3.65
N THR A 15 -10.93 -2.65 -3.24
CA THR A 15 -10.81 -3.57 -2.12
C THR A 15 -9.70 -3.10 -1.17
N SER A 16 -9.88 -3.37 0.11
CA SER A 16 -8.90 -3.02 1.14
C SER A 16 -7.95 -4.19 1.39
N PHE A 17 -6.66 -3.90 1.40
CA PHE A 17 -5.57 -4.83 1.68
C PHE A 17 -4.85 -4.48 2.97
N ASN A 18 -4.42 -5.50 3.70
CA ASN A 18 -3.36 -5.36 4.70
C ASN A 18 -2.01 -5.39 4.00
N LEU A 19 -1.08 -4.55 4.48
CA LEU A 19 0.26 -4.42 3.93
C LEU A 19 1.27 -5.19 4.79
N HIS A 20 2.11 -5.96 4.13
CA HIS A 20 3.18 -6.71 4.77
C HIS A 20 4.51 -6.51 4.06
N LYS A 21 5.58 -6.46 4.85
CA LYS A 21 6.97 -6.56 4.39
C LYS A 21 7.39 -8.02 4.40
N VAL A 22 7.93 -8.48 3.28
CA VAL A 22 8.56 -9.78 3.14
C VAL A 22 10.07 -9.56 3.18
N THR A 23 10.75 -10.25 4.10
CA THR A 23 12.21 -10.16 4.27
C THR A 23 12.80 -11.57 4.11
N PRO A 24 13.70 -11.81 3.15
CA PRO A 24 14.33 -13.11 2.99
C PRO A 24 15.27 -13.38 4.17
N LEU A 25 15.22 -14.59 4.71
CA LEU A 25 16.13 -15.04 5.76
C LEU A 25 17.42 -15.61 5.16
N ASN A 26 17.32 -16.22 3.98
CA ASN A 26 18.46 -16.70 3.23
C ASN A 26 18.35 -16.35 1.74
N VAL A 27 19.50 -16.27 1.11
CA VAL A 27 19.71 -15.78 -0.26
C VAL A 27 19.21 -16.78 -1.33
N SER A 28 19.05 -18.05 -0.97
CA SER A 28 18.66 -19.13 -1.90
C SER A 28 17.15 -19.33 -2.08
N GLY A 29 16.31 -18.73 -1.23
CA GLY A 29 14.85 -18.97 -1.15
C GLY A 29 14.00 -18.22 -2.19
N SER A 30 14.54 -17.99 -3.39
CA SER A 30 13.94 -17.01 -4.30
C SER A 30 12.55 -17.43 -4.83
N LEU A 31 11.52 -16.68 -4.42
CA LEU A 31 10.20 -16.61 -5.07
C LEU A 31 10.28 -16.31 -6.58
N ALA A 32 11.44 -15.87 -7.09
CA ALA A 32 11.63 -15.51 -8.50
C ALA A 32 11.71 -16.70 -9.46
N SER A 33 11.87 -17.94 -8.97
CA SER A 33 11.80 -19.11 -9.85
C SER A 33 10.35 -19.42 -10.22
N GLN A 34 9.84 -18.72 -11.24
CA GLN A 34 8.50 -18.90 -11.81
C GLN A 34 8.17 -20.35 -12.23
N ALA A 35 9.17 -21.24 -12.31
CA ALA A 35 9.04 -22.64 -12.69
C ALA A 35 8.10 -23.47 -11.78
N ASN A 36 7.75 -22.97 -10.57
CA ASN A 36 7.03 -23.77 -9.56
C ASN A 36 5.64 -23.24 -9.12
N LEU A 37 5.08 -22.18 -9.74
CA LEU A 37 3.80 -21.59 -9.29
C LEU A 37 2.64 -22.61 -9.24
N LYS A 38 2.55 -23.51 -10.23
CA LYS A 38 1.55 -24.60 -10.24
C LYS A 38 1.76 -25.58 -9.09
N SER A 39 3.01 -25.89 -8.75
CA SER A 39 3.35 -26.76 -7.61
C SER A 39 2.90 -26.13 -6.29
N HIS A 40 3.16 -24.82 -6.11
CA HIS A 40 2.71 -24.09 -4.92
C HIS A 40 1.18 -23.98 -4.83
N SER A 41 0.50 -23.81 -5.97
CA SER A 41 -0.97 -23.83 -6.05
C SER A 41 -1.53 -25.14 -5.50
N THR A 42 -1.00 -26.28 -5.97
CA THR A 42 -1.42 -27.62 -5.52
C THR A 42 -1.05 -27.87 -4.06
N ARG A 43 0.18 -27.54 -3.64
CA ARG A 43 0.66 -27.75 -2.27
C ARG A 43 -0.17 -26.96 -1.26
N LEU A 44 -0.39 -25.66 -1.50
CA LEU A 44 -1.19 -24.82 -0.61
C LEU A 44 -2.66 -25.24 -0.60
N THR A 45 -3.22 -25.65 -1.75
CA THR A 45 -4.58 -26.22 -1.81
C THR A 45 -4.71 -27.48 -0.95
N ASN A 46 -3.75 -28.40 -1.06
CA ASN A 46 -3.75 -29.65 -0.28
C ASN A 46 -3.53 -29.38 1.20
N LEU A 47 -2.66 -28.43 1.55
CA LEU A 47 -2.42 -28.02 2.94
C LEU A 47 -3.69 -27.46 3.57
N LEU A 48 -4.35 -26.50 2.91
CA LEU A 48 -5.57 -25.89 3.44
C LEU A 48 -6.75 -26.87 3.48
N ARG A 49 -6.86 -27.81 2.53
CA ARG A 49 -7.86 -28.90 2.60
C ARG A 49 -7.52 -29.91 3.70
N GLY A 50 -6.25 -30.24 3.88
CA GLY A 50 -5.76 -31.16 4.90
C GLY A 50 -5.96 -30.64 6.32
N ASP A 51 -5.79 -29.33 6.53
CA ASP A 51 -6.12 -28.64 7.79
C ASP A 51 -7.61 -28.74 8.12
N VAL A 52 -8.49 -28.66 7.11
CA VAL A 52 -9.94 -28.89 7.27
C VAL A 52 -10.24 -30.34 7.65
N LEU A 53 -9.47 -31.31 7.13
CA LEU A 53 -9.65 -32.75 7.40
C LEU A 53 -9.05 -33.21 8.75
N ARG A 54 -8.01 -32.53 9.26
CA ARG A 54 -7.37 -32.87 10.55
C ARG A 54 -8.06 -32.29 11.78
N GLY A 55 -9.23 -31.67 11.61
CA GLY A 55 -10.02 -31.20 12.75
C GLY A 55 -9.36 -30.07 13.54
N VAL A 56 -8.35 -29.39 12.98
CA VAL A 56 -7.85 -28.11 13.52
C VAL A 56 -8.87 -27.02 13.15
N ARG A 57 -10.09 -27.21 13.64
CA ARG A 57 -11.04 -26.14 13.88
C ARG A 57 -10.44 -25.37 15.04
N VAL A 58 -9.62 -24.35 14.75
CA VAL A 58 -9.26 -23.37 15.77
C VAL A 58 -10.57 -22.77 16.24
N ALA A 59 -11.11 -23.31 17.34
CA ALA A 59 -12.24 -22.78 18.06
C ALA A 59 -11.80 -21.44 18.67
N SER A 60 -11.74 -20.43 17.83
CA SER A 60 -12.00 -19.07 18.26
C SER A 60 -13.51 -18.90 18.06
N GLU A 61 -14.25 -18.65 19.13
CA GLU A 61 -15.72 -18.59 19.18
C GLU A 61 -16.35 -17.58 18.19
N ALA A 62 -15.53 -16.81 17.45
CA ALA A 62 -15.94 -15.96 16.33
C ALA A 62 -15.97 -16.66 14.94
N VAL A 63 -15.57 -17.93 14.82
CA VAL A 63 -15.31 -18.60 13.52
C VAL A 63 -16.54 -19.34 12.95
N GLU A 64 -17.53 -19.72 13.77
CA GLU A 64 -18.73 -20.46 13.29
C GLU A 64 -19.53 -19.66 12.24
N ASP A 65 -19.63 -18.34 12.39
CA ASP A 65 -20.31 -17.45 11.45
C ASP A 65 -19.53 -17.24 10.14
N SER A 66 -18.21 -17.46 10.15
CA SER A 66 -17.35 -17.22 8.99
C SER A 66 -17.29 -18.42 8.04
N THR A 67 -17.37 -19.64 8.58
CA THR A 67 -17.24 -20.89 7.80
C THR A 67 -18.51 -21.20 7.02
N SER A 68 -19.69 -20.97 7.61
CA SER A 68 -20.99 -21.11 6.92
C SER A 68 -21.12 -20.16 5.72
N ARG A 69 -20.52 -18.98 5.82
CA ARG A 69 -20.52 -17.92 4.78
C ARG A 69 -19.48 -18.14 3.68
N THR A 70 -18.38 -18.81 3.96
CA THR A 70 -17.25 -18.99 3.03
C THR A 70 -17.43 -20.22 2.12
N GLY A 71 -17.99 -21.31 2.66
CA GLY A 71 -18.09 -22.60 1.97
C GLY A 71 -16.74 -23.31 1.82
N ASN A 72 -16.69 -24.42 1.08
CA ASN A 72 -15.46 -25.22 0.96
C ASN A 72 -14.42 -24.57 0.03
N LEU A 73 -13.14 -24.82 0.30
CA LEU A 73 -12.04 -24.41 -0.58
C LEU A 73 -12.07 -25.24 -1.87
N LYS A 74 -12.33 -24.58 -3.00
CA LYS A 74 -12.25 -25.21 -4.32
C LYS A 74 -10.80 -25.36 -4.75
N ARG A 75 -10.00 -24.30 -4.76
CA ARG A 75 -8.56 -24.34 -5.10
C ARG A 75 -7.86 -23.03 -4.77
N VAL A 76 -6.53 -23.07 -4.77
CA VAL A 76 -5.66 -21.89 -4.73
C VAL A 76 -4.89 -21.79 -6.04
N GLU A 77 -4.76 -20.58 -6.59
CA GLU A 77 -4.05 -20.31 -7.84
C GLU A 77 -2.94 -19.27 -7.63
N PHE A 78 -1.72 -19.61 -8.06
CA PHE A 78 -0.59 -18.68 -8.16
C PHE A 78 -0.40 -18.32 -9.63
N SER A 79 -0.51 -17.03 -9.95
CA SER A 79 -0.44 -16.52 -11.32
C SER A 79 0.49 -15.31 -11.38
N ALA A 80 1.45 -15.34 -12.30
CA ALA A 80 2.25 -14.16 -12.60
C ALA A 80 1.38 -13.13 -13.35
N ILE A 81 1.42 -11.88 -12.90
CA ILE A 81 0.70 -10.76 -13.49
C ILE A 81 1.61 -9.53 -13.57
N THR A 82 1.21 -8.58 -14.39
CA THR A 82 1.81 -7.25 -14.42
C THR A 82 0.80 -6.25 -13.89
N ILE A 83 1.23 -5.41 -12.95
CA ILE A 83 0.48 -4.26 -12.45
C ILE A 83 0.97 -3.04 -13.23
N PRO A 84 0.08 -2.27 -13.87
CA PRO A 84 0.46 -1.05 -14.57
C PRO A 84 1.00 -0.01 -13.58
N GLY A 85 2.10 0.67 -13.94
CA GLY A 85 2.68 1.77 -13.17
C GLY A 85 2.18 3.15 -13.57
N SER A 86 2.90 4.18 -13.13
CA SER A 86 2.60 5.59 -13.46
C SER A 86 2.95 5.94 -14.91
N ASP A 87 4.02 5.36 -15.46
CA ASP A 87 4.48 5.60 -16.82
C ASP A 87 4.37 4.33 -17.66
N ASP A 88 4.29 4.46 -18.99
CA ASP A 88 4.15 3.33 -19.93
C ASP A 88 5.31 2.30 -19.86
N ASN A 89 6.42 2.65 -19.21
CA ASN A 89 7.57 1.77 -18.99
C ASN A 89 7.68 1.21 -17.55
N ASP A 90 6.81 1.63 -16.62
CA ASP A 90 6.87 1.27 -15.20
C ASP A 90 5.97 0.07 -14.86
N GLU A 91 6.11 -1.02 -15.60
CA GLU A 91 5.38 -2.25 -15.30
C GLU A 91 5.92 -2.96 -14.05
N LEU A 92 5.07 -3.13 -13.04
CA LEU A 92 5.42 -3.88 -11.83
C LEU A 92 5.03 -5.34 -11.97
N ARG A 93 6.02 -6.23 -12.01
CA ARG A 93 5.78 -7.67 -11.93
C ARG A 93 5.22 -8.05 -10.57
N SER A 94 4.24 -8.95 -10.56
CA SER A 94 3.59 -9.42 -9.33
C SER A 94 3.16 -10.87 -9.45
N ILE A 95 3.09 -11.57 -8.33
CA ILE A 95 2.46 -12.89 -8.22
C ILE A 95 1.13 -12.71 -7.50
N ALA A 96 0.03 -12.92 -8.21
CA ALA A 96 -1.30 -13.00 -7.63
C ALA A 96 -1.52 -14.40 -7.04
N VAL A 97 -2.00 -14.45 -5.80
CA VAL A 97 -2.41 -15.68 -5.11
C VAL A 97 -3.91 -15.58 -4.82
N VAL A 98 -4.70 -16.41 -5.47
CA VAL A 98 -6.17 -16.36 -5.39
C VAL A 98 -6.70 -17.61 -4.70
N PHE A 99 -7.46 -17.41 -3.64
CA PHE A 99 -8.10 -18.49 -2.88
C PHE A 99 -9.58 -18.54 -3.26
N ILE A 100 -9.95 -19.59 -3.98
CA ILE A 100 -11.30 -19.76 -4.53
C ILE A 100 -12.06 -20.69 -3.61
N TYR A 101 -13.02 -20.14 -2.87
CA TYR A 101 -13.99 -20.92 -2.10
C TYR A 101 -15.32 -21.03 -2.86
N GLU A 102 -16.26 -21.80 -2.32
CA GLU A 102 -17.59 -21.95 -2.92
C GLU A 102 -18.36 -20.64 -3.01
N LYS A 103 -18.28 -19.80 -1.97
CA LYS A 103 -19.12 -18.59 -1.84
C LYS A 103 -18.33 -17.28 -1.89
N ILE A 104 -17.00 -17.33 -1.83
CA ILE A 104 -16.15 -16.15 -1.79
C ILE A 104 -14.78 -16.40 -2.40
N THR A 105 -14.17 -15.33 -2.92
CA THR A 105 -12.80 -15.32 -3.41
C THR A 105 -11.97 -14.36 -2.57
N TYR A 106 -10.83 -14.84 -2.09
CA TYR A 106 -9.83 -14.02 -1.44
C TYR A 106 -8.59 -13.87 -2.33
N SER A 107 -7.81 -12.82 -2.11
CA SER A 107 -6.64 -12.51 -2.92
C SER A 107 -5.46 -12.01 -2.09
N ALA A 108 -4.27 -12.29 -2.57
CA ALA A 108 -3.02 -11.72 -2.11
C ALA A 108 -2.10 -11.42 -3.31
N PHE A 109 -1.21 -10.44 -3.16
CA PHE A 109 -0.30 -10.01 -4.23
C PHE A 109 1.11 -9.82 -3.68
N LEU A 110 2.08 -10.52 -4.26
CA LEU A 110 3.50 -10.32 -4.00
C LEU A 110 4.06 -9.45 -5.11
N ILE A 111 4.51 -8.24 -4.78
CA ILE A 111 4.88 -7.22 -5.77
C ILE A 111 6.40 -7.09 -5.81
N GLN A 112 6.95 -7.13 -7.03
CA GLN A 112 8.39 -7.12 -7.27
C GLN A 112 8.99 -5.70 -7.09
N ASN A 113 10.24 -5.62 -6.64
CA ASN A 113 11.04 -4.40 -6.71
C ASN A 113 11.67 -4.23 -8.11
N PRO A 114 11.28 -3.20 -8.89
CA PRO A 114 11.79 -3.00 -10.25
C PRO A 114 13.27 -2.57 -10.30
N SER A 115 13.83 -1.98 -9.23
CA SER A 115 15.20 -1.48 -9.21
C SER A 115 16.28 -2.58 -9.33
N GLN A 116 15.89 -3.85 -9.24
CA GLN A 116 16.81 -4.99 -9.33
C GLN A 116 17.08 -5.47 -10.75
N ASP A 117 16.11 -5.36 -11.65
CA ASP A 117 16.28 -5.83 -13.04
C ASP A 117 17.37 -5.01 -13.75
N ALA A 118 17.49 -3.72 -13.44
CA ALA A 118 18.53 -2.83 -13.99
C ALA A 118 19.95 -3.17 -13.48
N ALA A 119 20.10 -3.52 -12.19
CA ALA A 119 21.40 -3.89 -11.61
C ALA A 119 21.87 -5.30 -12.03
N GLN A 120 20.93 -6.21 -12.30
CA GLN A 120 21.26 -7.55 -12.84
C GLN A 120 21.63 -7.54 -14.32
N GLN A 121 21.12 -6.59 -15.11
CA GLN A 121 21.50 -6.44 -16.52
C GLN A 121 22.87 -5.78 -16.72
N SER A 122 23.26 -4.82 -15.86
CA SER A 122 24.58 -4.16 -15.94
C SER A 122 25.73 -5.04 -15.44
N SER A 123 25.49 -5.86 -14.42
CA SER A 123 26.51 -6.75 -13.83
C SER A 123 26.87 -7.95 -14.71
N ARG A 124 26.01 -8.36 -15.66
CA ARG A 124 26.34 -9.44 -16.62
C ARG A 124 27.36 -9.04 -17.68
N ARG A 125 27.61 -7.74 -17.89
CA ARG A 125 28.59 -7.27 -18.89
C ARG A 125 29.98 -7.00 -18.30
N MET A 126 30.12 -6.91 -16.97
CA MET A 126 31.40 -6.66 -16.32
C MET A 126 31.53 -7.40 -14.98
N SER A 127 31.95 -8.67 -14.99
CA SER A 127 33.05 -9.16 -14.13
C SER A 127 33.16 -10.70 -14.17
N ALA A 128 34.14 -11.18 -14.93
CA ALA A 128 34.71 -12.52 -14.75
C ALA A 128 35.95 -12.51 -13.83
N ARG A 129 36.29 -11.38 -13.21
CA ARG A 129 37.47 -11.24 -12.34
C ARG A 129 37.18 -10.30 -11.18
N ARG A 130 37.15 -10.88 -9.97
CA ARG A 130 37.20 -10.23 -8.64
C ARG A 130 35.97 -9.43 -8.22
N ALA A 131 35.05 -10.07 -7.51
CA ALA A 131 34.10 -9.40 -6.61
C ALA A 131 33.75 -10.33 -5.42
N SER A 132 34.67 -10.44 -4.46
CA SER A 132 34.42 -11.02 -3.13
C SER A 132 33.95 -9.95 -2.15
N SER A 133 33.03 -9.09 -2.57
CA SER A 133 32.35 -8.12 -1.71
C SER A 133 30.85 -8.38 -1.82
N ARG A 134 30.33 -9.12 -0.85
CA ARG A 134 28.95 -9.14 -0.37
C ARG A 134 27.93 -8.61 -1.39
N ILE A 135 27.56 -9.45 -2.36
CA ILE A 135 26.40 -9.18 -3.22
C ILE A 135 25.19 -9.21 -2.29
N GLU A 136 24.68 -8.04 -1.90
CA GLU A 136 23.37 -7.92 -1.25
C GLU A 136 22.32 -8.38 -2.26
N GLN A 137 22.06 -9.68 -2.25
CA GLN A 137 21.01 -10.29 -3.06
C GLN A 137 19.67 -9.90 -2.44
N SER A 138 19.22 -8.69 -2.80
CA SER A 138 18.02 -8.05 -2.29
C SER A 138 16.77 -8.84 -2.67
N ASN A 139 15.75 -8.82 -1.80
CA ASN A 139 14.49 -9.53 -2.02
C ASN A 139 13.80 -9.10 -3.32
N PRO A 140 13.50 -10.01 -4.26
CA PRO A 140 12.76 -9.63 -5.46
C PRO A 140 11.33 -9.18 -5.13
N TYR A 141 10.66 -9.76 -4.12
CA TYR A 141 9.26 -9.45 -3.78
C TYR A 141 9.12 -8.92 -2.34
N PRO A 142 9.48 -7.65 -2.07
CA PRO A 142 9.46 -7.11 -0.71
C PRO A 142 8.06 -6.79 -0.17
N LEU A 143 7.08 -6.57 -1.05
CA LEU A 143 5.74 -6.13 -0.65
C LEU A 143 4.73 -7.26 -0.85
N LEU A 144 3.98 -7.57 0.21
CA LEU A 144 2.84 -8.48 0.18
C LEU A 144 1.55 -7.74 0.57
N LEU A 145 0.57 -7.75 -0.32
CA LEU A 145 -0.80 -7.29 -0.09
C LEU A 145 -1.68 -8.49 0.25
N THR A 146 -2.48 -8.44 1.32
CA THR A 146 -3.42 -9.53 1.63
C THR A 146 -4.84 -9.02 1.88
N ARG A 147 -5.81 -9.70 1.26
CA ARG A 147 -7.24 -9.59 1.52
C ARG A 147 -7.75 -10.95 1.97
N LEU A 148 -7.37 -11.34 3.19
CA LEU A 148 -7.63 -12.66 3.77
C LEU A 148 -8.26 -12.53 5.16
N PRO A 149 -9.17 -13.44 5.58
CA PRO A 149 -9.53 -13.58 6.99
C PRO A 149 -8.31 -13.93 7.84
N ALA A 150 -8.31 -13.56 9.12
CA ALA A 150 -7.14 -13.68 10.00
C ALA A 150 -6.54 -15.10 10.03
N SER A 151 -7.37 -16.14 10.13
CA SER A 151 -6.90 -17.54 10.15
C SER A 151 -6.22 -17.96 8.84
N LEU A 152 -6.82 -17.60 7.70
CA LEU A 152 -6.25 -17.88 6.38
C LEU A 152 -4.96 -17.09 6.14
N GLN A 153 -4.91 -15.85 6.62
CA GLN A 153 -3.74 -14.99 6.54
C GLN A 153 -2.56 -15.59 7.31
N SER A 154 -2.78 -16.01 8.57
CA SER A 154 -1.75 -16.67 9.39
C SER A 154 -1.21 -17.92 8.70
N ARG A 155 -2.09 -18.80 8.21
CA ARG A 155 -1.66 -20.01 7.47
C ARG A 155 -0.92 -19.71 6.19
N PHE A 156 -1.34 -18.70 5.45
CA PHE A 156 -0.66 -18.30 4.23
C PHE A 156 0.74 -17.72 4.52
N ILE A 157 0.88 -16.92 5.58
CA ILE A 157 2.16 -16.37 6.03
C ILE A 157 3.11 -17.49 6.48
N GLU A 158 2.62 -18.45 7.27
CA GLU A 158 3.39 -19.64 7.69
C GLU A 158 3.88 -20.42 6.47
N TYR A 159 2.98 -20.66 5.50
CA TYR A 159 3.35 -21.33 4.24
C TYR A 159 4.44 -20.58 3.49
N LEU A 160 4.36 -19.24 3.41
CA LEU A 160 5.41 -18.46 2.75
C LEU A 160 6.76 -18.60 3.46
N ALA A 161 6.77 -18.52 4.79
CA ALA A 161 7.99 -18.64 5.58
C ALA A 161 8.67 -20.01 5.41
N GLU A 162 7.88 -21.10 5.44
CA GLU A 162 8.39 -22.47 5.32
C GLU A 162 8.90 -22.81 3.91
N ASN A 163 8.30 -22.24 2.87
CA ASN A 163 8.58 -22.63 1.47
C ASN A 163 9.54 -21.69 0.77
N PHE A 164 9.70 -20.45 1.25
CA PHE A 164 10.54 -19.42 0.62
C PHE A 164 11.60 -18.83 1.56
N ASP A 165 11.77 -19.40 2.75
CA ASP A 165 12.76 -18.99 3.74
C ASP A 165 12.75 -17.47 3.97
N CYS A 166 11.57 -16.98 4.33
CA CYS A 166 11.31 -15.55 4.50
C CYS A 166 10.55 -15.26 5.78
N HIS A 167 10.69 -14.04 6.27
CA HIS A 167 9.91 -13.49 7.36
C HIS A 167 8.92 -12.47 6.82
N VAL A 168 7.64 -12.65 7.15
CA VAL A 168 6.57 -11.71 6.79
C VAL A 168 6.16 -10.94 8.04
N SER A 169 6.25 -9.62 7.98
CA SER A 169 5.86 -8.71 9.06
C SER A 169 4.88 -7.65 8.56
N ASN A 170 4.11 -7.03 9.46
CA ASN A 170 3.23 -5.92 9.07
C ASN A 170 4.06 -4.73 8.59
N LEU A 171 3.71 -4.18 7.42
CA LEU A 171 4.35 -2.97 6.92
C LEU A 171 3.83 -1.78 7.71
N ARG A 172 4.71 -1.11 8.45
CA ARG A 172 4.38 0.15 9.14
C ARG A 172 4.42 1.31 8.16
N ILE A 173 3.41 2.16 8.18
CA ILE A 173 3.34 3.34 7.31
C ILE A 173 3.70 4.58 8.13
N PRO A 174 4.85 5.23 7.86
CA PRO A 174 5.22 6.48 8.51
C PRO A 174 4.31 7.64 8.07
N ASP A 175 4.06 8.59 8.95
CA ASP A 175 3.31 9.82 8.65
C ASP A 175 3.91 10.57 7.46
N ARG A 176 5.24 10.61 7.39
CA ARG A 176 5.97 11.24 6.30
C ARG A 176 5.66 10.59 4.94
N PHE A 177 5.55 9.26 4.91
CA PHE A 177 5.16 8.54 3.69
C PHE A 177 3.76 8.95 3.23
N ILE A 178 2.82 9.14 4.17
CA ILE A 178 1.47 9.58 3.82
C ILE A 178 1.47 11.01 3.27
N MET A 179 2.24 11.93 3.88
CA MET A 179 2.39 13.28 3.32
C MET A 179 3.06 13.29 1.96
N ASP A 180 4.14 12.54 1.77
CA ASP A 180 4.83 12.47 0.47
C ASP A 180 3.90 11.89 -0.61
N ALA A 181 3.05 10.92 -0.26
CA ALA A 181 2.02 10.40 -1.16
C ALA A 181 0.94 11.44 -1.51
N ILE A 182 0.56 12.30 -0.56
CA ILE A 182 -0.37 13.41 -0.81
C ILE A 182 0.26 14.44 -1.71
N GLU A 183 1.48 14.89 -1.39
CA GLU A 183 2.24 15.85 -2.19
C GLU A 183 2.31 15.40 -3.64
N LYS A 184 2.78 14.17 -3.87
CA LYS A 184 2.91 13.62 -5.22
C LYS A 184 1.58 13.48 -5.94
N HIS A 185 0.50 13.17 -5.22
CA HIS A 185 -0.84 13.10 -5.81
C HIS A 185 -1.36 14.48 -6.23
N VAL A 186 -1.16 15.50 -5.38
CA VAL A 186 -1.70 16.84 -5.61
C VAL A 186 -0.83 17.65 -6.59
N GLU A 187 0.46 17.34 -6.71
CA GLU A 187 1.41 17.93 -7.66
C GLU A 187 0.92 17.85 -9.12
N VAL A 188 0.24 16.77 -9.50
CA VAL A 188 -0.30 16.60 -10.85
C VAL A 188 -1.39 17.63 -11.19
N PHE A 189 -2.03 18.23 -10.18
CA PHE A 189 -3.09 19.24 -10.35
C PHE A 189 -2.57 20.68 -10.30
N THR A 190 -1.25 20.90 -10.26
CA THR A 190 -0.71 22.25 -10.32
C THR A 190 -0.71 22.75 -11.77
N PRO A 191 -1.35 23.90 -12.06
CA PRO A 191 -1.35 24.45 -13.40
C PRO A 191 0.09 24.73 -13.83
N THR A 192 0.52 24.07 -14.91
CA THR A 192 1.76 24.41 -15.61
C THR A 192 1.47 25.51 -16.63
N ASP A 193 2.48 26.27 -17.04
CA ASP A 193 2.32 27.34 -18.05
C ASP A 193 1.85 26.81 -19.42
N SER A 194 1.80 25.49 -19.61
CA SER A 194 1.25 24.81 -20.78
C SER A 194 -0.24 24.50 -20.60
N SER A 195 -1.09 25.21 -21.33
CA SER A 195 -2.56 25.14 -21.26
C SER A 195 -3.20 23.85 -21.77
N ASP A 196 -2.42 22.88 -22.25
CA ASP A 196 -2.97 21.78 -23.06
C ASP A 196 -3.59 20.65 -22.21
N HIS A 197 -3.20 20.48 -20.94
CA HIS A 197 -3.72 19.42 -20.07
C HIS A 197 -3.79 19.85 -18.58
N ASP A 198 -4.70 20.76 -18.24
CA ASP A 198 -5.00 21.04 -16.82
C ASP A 198 -5.80 19.86 -16.24
N VAL A 199 -5.09 18.96 -15.55
CA VAL A 199 -5.70 17.77 -14.94
C VAL A 199 -6.44 18.21 -13.68
N GLN A 200 -7.75 17.98 -13.63
CA GLN A 200 -8.53 18.30 -12.44
C GLN A 200 -8.64 17.11 -11.47
N PRO A 201 -8.58 17.37 -10.15
CA PRO A 201 -8.81 16.33 -9.15
C PRO A 201 -10.23 15.77 -9.23
N ASN A 202 -10.33 14.45 -9.38
CA ASN A 202 -11.62 13.76 -9.53
C ASN A 202 -12.43 13.68 -8.23
N ARG A 203 -11.78 13.81 -7.06
CA ARG A 203 -12.43 13.74 -5.74
C ARG A 203 -11.78 14.70 -4.74
N ASN A 204 -12.50 14.96 -3.65
CA ASN A 204 -11.97 15.66 -2.48
C ASN A 204 -10.87 14.83 -1.82
N LEU A 205 -9.89 15.53 -1.23
CA LEU A 205 -8.85 14.93 -0.40
C LEU A 205 -9.32 14.92 1.06
N GLN A 206 -9.23 13.78 1.72
CA GLN A 206 -9.56 13.63 3.14
C GLN A 206 -8.33 13.17 3.91
N ILE A 207 -7.99 13.87 4.99
CA ILE A 207 -6.85 13.58 5.86
C ILE A 207 -7.37 13.36 7.28
N TRP A 208 -6.96 12.28 7.93
CA TRP A 208 -7.24 12.02 9.34
C TRP A 208 -5.99 12.26 10.17
N LEU A 209 -6.13 13.16 11.14
CA LEU A 209 -5.11 13.51 12.11
C LEU A 209 -5.49 12.94 13.48
N GLU A 210 -4.52 12.37 14.18
CA GLU A 210 -4.64 11.86 15.54
C GLU A 210 -3.83 12.79 16.47
N PRO A 211 -4.46 13.38 17.50
CA PRO A 211 -3.72 14.18 18.46
C PRO A 211 -2.72 13.34 19.26
N PRO A 212 -1.57 13.91 19.64
CA PRO A 212 -0.56 13.19 20.40
C PRO A 212 -1.13 12.68 21.72
N LEU A 213 -0.73 11.47 22.12
CA LEU A 213 -1.12 10.90 23.40
C LEU A 213 -0.44 11.72 24.52
N PHE A 214 -1.20 12.47 25.29
CA PHE A 214 -0.68 13.12 26.50
C PHE A 214 -0.60 12.10 27.63
N SER A 215 0.55 11.45 27.79
CA SER A 215 0.88 10.78 29.04
C SER A 215 1.30 11.84 30.05
N GLN A 216 0.41 12.25 30.96
CA GLN A 216 0.85 12.95 32.17
C GLN A 216 1.66 11.96 33.03
N GLY A 217 2.97 11.96 32.86
CA GLY A 217 3.90 11.42 33.83
C GLY A 217 4.17 12.49 34.87
N VAL A 218 3.38 12.50 35.94
CA VAL A 218 3.82 13.13 37.19
C VAL A 218 4.52 12.05 37.99
N GLU A 219 5.85 12.05 37.96
CA GLU A 219 6.66 11.35 38.95
C GLU A 219 6.41 12.02 40.31
N GLY A 220 5.54 11.42 41.12
CA GLY A 220 5.18 11.98 42.41
C GLY A 220 4.11 11.20 43.13
N GLY A 221 4.46 10.00 43.61
CA GLY A 221 3.86 9.36 44.78
C GLY A 221 2.39 8.96 44.73
N GLY A 222 2.14 7.64 44.70
CA GLY A 222 0.96 7.06 45.35
C GLY A 222 -0.20 6.65 44.43
N LEU A 223 -0.37 5.34 44.32
CA LEU A 223 -1.64 4.59 44.20
C LEU A 223 -2.77 5.19 43.32
N ASN A 224 -2.97 4.51 42.20
CA ASN A 224 -4.25 4.23 41.55
C ASN A 224 -4.97 5.37 40.80
N LYS A 225 -4.97 5.20 39.47
CA LYS A 225 -5.93 5.71 38.48
C LYS A 225 -5.94 7.23 38.27
N GLN A 226 -5.49 7.69 37.10
CA GLN A 226 -6.00 8.81 36.29
C GLN A 226 -4.88 9.28 35.34
N GLY A 227 -5.13 9.68 34.09
CA GLY A 227 -6.37 9.81 33.36
C GLY A 227 -6.06 9.78 31.86
N LYS A 228 -6.60 8.79 31.16
CA LYS A 228 -6.67 8.79 29.70
C LYS A 228 -7.79 9.76 29.28
N LEU A 229 -7.64 11.05 29.59
CA LEU A 229 -8.60 12.10 29.23
C LEU A 229 -8.34 12.60 27.80
N GLN A 230 -8.10 11.69 26.86
CA GLN A 230 -8.14 12.05 25.44
C GLN A 230 -9.51 11.64 24.89
N THR A 231 -10.45 12.57 24.97
CA THR A 231 -11.80 12.42 24.40
C THR A 231 -11.76 12.50 22.88
N LEU A 232 -10.86 13.32 22.32
CA LEU A 232 -10.68 13.48 20.88
C LEU A 232 -9.69 12.47 20.32
N LYS A 233 -10.21 11.47 19.61
CA LYS A 233 -9.39 10.42 18.98
C LYS A 233 -8.84 10.83 17.60
N THR A 234 -9.66 11.48 16.79
CA THR A 234 -9.34 11.78 15.38
C THR A 234 -9.97 13.10 14.94
N ILE A 235 -9.26 13.88 14.13
CA ILE A 235 -9.74 15.05 13.41
C ILE A 235 -9.72 14.70 11.92
N GLN A 236 -10.87 14.75 11.25
CA GLN A 236 -10.94 14.56 9.81
C GLN A 236 -11.00 15.93 9.12
N MET A 237 -10.02 16.22 8.28
CA MET A 237 -9.98 17.41 7.44
C MET A 237 -10.31 17.02 6.00
N THR A 238 -11.20 17.78 5.36
CA THR A 238 -11.63 17.53 3.98
C THR A 238 -11.33 18.76 3.14
N PHE A 239 -10.56 18.58 2.08
CA PHE A 239 -10.19 19.60 1.11
C PHE A 239 -11.03 19.40 -0.14
N SER A 240 -11.73 20.46 -0.57
CA SER A 240 -12.47 20.43 -1.82
C SER A 240 -11.50 20.25 -2.97
N ARG A 241 -11.90 19.48 -3.99
CA ARG A 241 -11.12 19.32 -5.23
C ARG A 241 -10.73 20.68 -5.85
N ALA A 242 -11.59 21.69 -5.74
CA ALA A 242 -11.35 23.02 -6.31
C ALA A 242 -10.26 23.81 -5.55
N ASP A 243 -10.01 23.48 -4.29
CA ASP A 243 -9.06 24.22 -3.44
C ASP A 243 -7.64 23.65 -3.53
N LEU A 244 -7.49 22.40 -3.98
CA LEU A 244 -6.20 21.69 -4.04
C LEU A 244 -5.15 22.41 -4.89
N PRO A 245 -5.45 22.87 -6.13
CA PRO A 245 -4.48 23.65 -6.91
C PRO A 245 -4.07 24.95 -6.22
N GLY A 246 -5.02 25.62 -5.57
CA GLY A 246 -4.77 26.86 -4.83
C GLY A 246 -3.86 26.66 -3.63
N MET A 247 -4.02 25.56 -2.89
CA MET A 247 -3.12 25.18 -1.80
C MET A 247 -1.69 24.93 -2.30
N MET A 248 -1.53 24.22 -3.40
CA MET A 248 -0.20 24.00 -4.00
C MET A 248 0.44 25.29 -4.46
N TYR A 249 -0.31 26.16 -5.14
CA TYR A 249 0.18 27.46 -5.58
C TYR A 249 0.71 28.28 -4.41
N LYS A 250 -0.06 28.35 -3.31
CA LYS A 250 0.37 29.04 -2.09
C LYS A 250 1.57 28.38 -1.43
N GLY A 251 1.63 27.05 -1.41
CA GLY A 251 2.79 26.30 -0.95
C GLY A 251 4.07 26.64 -1.70
N ASN A 252 3.99 26.69 -3.03
CA ASN A 252 5.11 27.04 -3.90
C ASN A 252 5.54 28.50 -3.69
N GLU A 253 4.59 29.43 -3.57
CA GLU A 253 4.86 30.83 -3.23
C GLU A 253 5.61 30.96 -1.89
N LEU A 254 5.20 30.18 -0.87
CA LEU A 254 5.87 30.14 0.43
C LEU A 254 7.31 29.60 0.32
N LYS A 255 7.53 28.51 -0.45
CA LYS A 255 8.88 27.96 -0.67
C LYS A 255 9.80 28.96 -1.37
N GLN A 256 9.29 29.70 -2.36
CA GLN A 256 10.06 30.73 -3.05
C GLN A 256 10.45 31.87 -2.10
N LYS A 257 9.52 32.31 -1.24
CA LYS A 257 9.77 33.37 -0.24
C LYS A 257 10.75 32.97 0.86
N GLN A 258 10.80 31.69 1.23
CA GLN A 258 11.73 31.15 2.23
C GLN A 258 13.17 30.98 1.72
N GLY A 259 13.46 31.32 0.46
CA GLY A 259 14.70 31.01 -0.27
C GLY A 259 16.04 31.53 0.28
N GLN A 260 16.17 31.93 1.56
CA GLN A 260 17.45 32.29 2.19
C GLN A 260 17.63 31.86 3.67
N GLU A 261 16.60 31.41 4.38
CA GLU A 261 16.74 31.02 5.80
C GLU A 261 16.12 29.64 6.06
N GLY A 262 16.97 28.60 6.02
CA GLY A 262 16.60 27.24 6.39
C GLY A 262 15.83 26.48 5.31
N VAL A 263 16.38 25.36 4.84
CA VAL A 263 15.69 24.50 3.88
C VAL A 263 14.60 23.71 4.61
N ASP A 264 13.38 24.25 4.63
CA ASP A 264 12.21 23.47 5.02
C ASP A 264 12.04 22.29 4.05
N LYS A 265 12.14 21.06 4.59
CA LYS A 265 12.06 19.82 3.80
C LYS A 265 10.61 19.46 3.41
N ARG A 266 9.63 20.20 3.93
CA ARG A 266 8.22 19.97 3.62
C ARG A 266 7.92 20.28 2.16
N GLY A 267 6.93 19.56 1.64
CA GLY A 267 6.43 19.83 0.30
C GLY A 267 5.52 21.07 0.26
N PRO A 268 5.17 21.56 -0.93
CA PRO A 268 4.30 22.72 -1.09
C PRO A 268 2.93 22.55 -0.41
N PHE A 269 2.25 21.41 -0.60
CA PHE A 269 0.95 21.17 0.01
C PHE A 269 1.04 21.21 1.55
N GLU A 270 2.00 20.49 2.12
CA GLU A 270 2.23 20.35 3.56
C GLU A 270 2.50 21.71 4.21
N LEU A 271 3.25 22.58 3.55
CA LEU A 271 3.50 23.95 3.99
C LEU A 271 2.22 24.78 4.03
N ALA A 272 1.49 24.84 2.93
CA ALA A 272 0.24 25.58 2.84
C ALA A 272 -0.80 25.04 3.83
N PHE A 273 -0.91 23.73 3.94
CA PHE A 273 -1.78 23.05 4.88
C PHE A 273 -1.42 23.38 6.33
N SER A 274 -0.16 23.24 6.71
CA SER A 274 0.31 23.52 8.08
C SER A 274 0.05 24.97 8.46
N LEU A 275 0.32 25.91 7.54
CA LEU A 275 0.10 27.33 7.77
C LEU A 275 -1.40 27.65 7.90
N TYR A 276 -2.23 27.13 6.99
CA TYR A 276 -3.67 27.32 7.02
C TYR A 276 -4.28 26.76 8.32
N ALA A 277 -3.91 25.54 8.69
CA ALA A 277 -4.40 24.88 9.89
C ALA A 277 -3.99 25.63 11.17
N TYR A 278 -2.76 26.15 11.21
CA TYR A 278 -2.31 26.95 12.33
C TYR A 278 -3.09 28.26 12.45
N HIS A 279 -3.21 29.04 11.37
CA HIS A 279 -3.83 30.37 11.43
C HIS A 279 -5.34 30.35 11.60
N HIS A 280 -6.04 29.39 10.98
CA HIS A 280 -7.51 29.36 10.98
C HIS A 280 -8.09 28.42 12.03
N MET A 281 -7.34 27.40 12.46
CA MET A 281 -7.85 26.38 13.38
C MET A 281 -7.02 26.25 14.67
N GLY A 282 -5.87 26.92 14.77
CA GLY A 282 -4.95 26.76 15.90
C GLY A 282 -4.32 25.37 15.97
N ILE A 283 -4.27 24.63 14.85
CA ILE A 283 -3.76 23.25 14.81
C ILE A 283 -2.33 23.24 14.28
N LEU A 284 -1.41 22.70 15.09
CA LEU A 284 -0.04 22.40 14.67
C LEU A 284 0.02 21.01 14.03
N VAL A 285 -0.14 20.94 12.71
CA VAL A 285 -0.15 19.68 11.94
C VAL A 285 1.09 18.83 12.21
N GLU A 286 2.27 19.44 12.34
CA GLU A 286 3.54 18.78 12.66
C GLU A 286 3.58 18.05 14.02
N LYS A 287 2.66 18.40 14.94
CA LYS A 287 2.53 17.73 16.24
C LYS A 287 1.44 16.67 16.25
N MET A 288 0.68 16.55 15.15
CA MET A 288 -0.37 15.57 14.98
C MET A 288 0.18 14.36 14.23
N LYS A 289 -0.34 13.18 14.54
CA LYS A 289 -0.05 11.97 13.77
C LYS A 289 -0.99 11.89 12.57
N ILE A 290 -0.48 11.58 11.40
CA ILE A 290 -1.32 11.36 10.21
C ILE A 290 -1.65 9.88 10.11
N SER A 291 -2.90 9.50 10.39
CA SER A 291 -3.27 8.09 10.45
C SER A 291 -3.85 7.55 9.17
N LYS A 292 -4.46 8.40 8.34
CA LYS A 292 -5.10 7.98 7.09
C LYS A 292 -5.23 9.14 6.11
N VAL A 293 -5.17 8.81 4.83
CA VAL A 293 -5.60 9.67 3.72
C VAL A 293 -6.54 8.90 2.80
N ALA A 294 -7.51 9.60 2.24
CA ALA A 294 -8.34 9.12 1.13
C ALA A 294 -8.39 10.20 0.04
N CYS A 295 -8.03 9.81 -1.18
CA CYS A 295 -8.15 10.65 -2.37
C CYS A 295 -8.94 9.92 -3.47
N GLY A 296 -8.95 10.47 -4.69
CA GLY A 296 -9.64 9.87 -5.84
C GLY A 296 -9.13 8.48 -6.22
N GLU A 297 -7.84 8.26 -6.02
CA GLU A 297 -7.08 7.14 -6.61
C GLU A 297 -6.75 6.05 -5.58
N PHE A 298 -6.49 6.45 -4.33
CA PHE A 298 -6.15 5.52 -3.28
C PHE A 298 -6.66 5.97 -1.90
N VAL A 299 -6.70 5.01 -0.99
CA VAL A 299 -6.84 5.22 0.45
C VAL A 299 -5.68 4.49 1.10
N ILE A 300 -4.94 5.17 1.95
CA ILE A 300 -3.83 4.56 2.69
C ILE A 300 -3.84 5.05 4.13
N GLY A 301 -3.50 4.18 5.07
CA GLY A 301 -3.45 4.56 6.47
C GLY A 301 -2.90 3.46 7.36
N ALA A 302 -2.57 3.84 8.58
CA ALA A 302 -2.14 2.95 9.63
C ALA A 302 -3.32 2.61 10.55
N ILE A 303 -3.39 1.36 11.01
CA ILE A 303 -4.28 0.92 12.09
C ILE A 303 -3.62 1.30 13.42
N GLY A 304 -4.34 1.22 14.55
CA GLY A 304 -3.84 1.58 15.88
C GLY A 304 -2.54 0.89 16.32
N ASP A 305 -2.18 -0.26 15.76
CA ASP A 305 -0.91 -0.97 16.01
C ASP A 305 0.24 -0.55 15.05
N GLY A 306 -0.03 0.44 14.18
CA GLY A 306 0.88 0.94 13.15
C GLY A 306 0.85 0.13 11.85
N SER A 307 0.10 -0.97 11.78
CA SER A 307 0.03 -1.80 10.57
C SER A 307 -0.68 -1.08 9.42
N GLY A 308 -0.11 -1.19 8.24
CA GLY A 308 -0.59 -0.51 7.04
C GLY A 308 -1.80 -1.17 6.40
N LYS A 309 -2.73 -0.34 5.93
CA LYS A 309 -3.81 -0.71 5.03
C LYS A 309 -3.83 0.20 3.83
N CYS A 310 -4.13 -0.38 2.67
CA CYS A 310 -4.39 0.39 1.46
C CYS A 310 -5.67 -0.08 0.77
N LYS A 311 -6.22 0.79 -0.08
CA LYS A 311 -7.25 0.47 -1.06
C LYS A 311 -6.96 1.29 -2.30
N PHE A 312 -7.05 0.66 -3.44
CA PHE A 312 -6.84 1.29 -4.73
C PHE A 312 -8.18 1.42 -5.46
N LEU A 313 -8.39 2.52 -6.16
CA LEU A 313 -9.63 2.78 -6.89
C LEU A 313 -9.40 2.65 -8.40
N LEU A 314 -10.43 2.21 -9.12
CA LEU A 314 -10.38 2.19 -10.58
C LEU A 314 -10.28 3.65 -11.09
N PRO A 315 -9.41 3.94 -12.07
CA PRO A 315 -9.49 5.17 -12.84
C PRO A 315 -10.89 5.26 -13.47
N GLN A 316 -11.61 6.36 -13.24
CA GLN A 316 -12.89 6.57 -13.90
C GLN A 316 -12.62 7.06 -15.32
N THR A 317 -12.97 6.27 -16.33
CA THR A 317 -12.97 6.73 -17.72
C THR A 317 -14.10 7.76 -17.91
N ALA A 318 -13.75 8.94 -18.39
CA ALA A 318 -14.70 9.99 -18.70
C ALA A 318 -15.54 9.62 -19.93
N GLY A 319 -16.85 9.42 -19.75
CA GLY A 319 -17.92 9.55 -20.76
C GLY A 319 -17.88 8.66 -22.03
N PRO A 320 -19.04 8.25 -22.58
CA PRO A 320 -19.11 7.35 -23.73
C PRO A 320 -18.64 7.93 -25.08
N THR A 321 -18.26 9.21 -25.17
CA THR A 321 -17.83 9.86 -26.42
C THR A 321 -16.32 9.88 -26.66
N ALA A 322 -15.49 9.44 -25.70
CA ALA A 322 -14.03 9.38 -25.83
C ALA A 322 -13.48 7.95 -25.90
N ALA A 323 -14.33 6.97 -26.24
CA ALA A 323 -14.06 5.54 -26.02
C ALA A 323 -12.98 4.91 -26.92
N ALA A 324 -12.48 5.59 -27.95
CA ALA A 324 -11.51 5.00 -28.88
C ALA A 324 -10.05 5.44 -28.65
N GLU A 325 -9.80 6.63 -28.11
CA GLU A 325 -8.43 7.15 -27.90
C GLU A 325 -8.06 7.33 -26.41
N SER A 326 -9.03 7.32 -25.49
CA SER A 326 -8.78 7.51 -24.05
C SER A 326 -8.44 6.22 -23.27
N VAL A 327 -8.56 5.05 -23.89
CA VAL A 327 -8.28 3.76 -23.22
C VAL A 327 -6.78 3.59 -22.92
N ILE A 328 -5.93 4.31 -23.65
CA ILE A 328 -4.48 4.32 -23.47
C ILE A 328 -4.07 5.45 -22.50
N ALA A 329 -4.69 6.62 -22.58
CA ALA A 329 -4.36 7.77 -21.72
C ALA A 329 -4.96 7.73 -20.30
N GLY A 330 -5.98 6.89 -20.04
CA GLY A 330 -6.67 6.82 -18.74
C GLY A 330 -6.04 5.90 -17.68
N ARG A 331 -4.81 5.42 -17.88
CA ARG A 331 -4.19 4.36 -17.04
C ARG A 331 -3.17 4.85 -16.00
N THR A 332 -2.85 6.14 -15.93
CA THR A 332 -1.66 6.68 -15.26
C THR A 332 -1.85 7.20 -13.82
N HIS A 333 -3.03 7.03 -13.23
CA HIS A 333 -3.43 7.80 -12.04
C HIS A 333 -3.28 7.05 -10.71
N TRP A 334 -2.09 6.56 -10.37
CA TRP A 334 -1.83 6.02 -9.01
C TRP A 334 -0.79 6.84 -8.26
N GLY A 335 -0.31 7.96 -8.83
CA GLY A 335 0.78 8.76 -8.28
C GLY A 335 2.06 7.94 -7.99
N GLY A 336 2.22 6.76 -8.59
CA GLY A 336 3.28 5.82 -8.23
C GLY A 336 3.23 5.32 -6.77
N ILE A 337 2.03 5.22 -6.17
CA ILE A 337 1.86 4.77 -4.77
C ILE A 337 2.28 3.31 -4.56
N ILE A 338 1.99 2.42 -5.51
CA ILE A 338 2.44 1.02 -5.42
C ILE A 338 3.98 0.96 -5.45
N PRO A 339 4.68 1.59 -6.43
CA PRO A 339 6.13 1.70 -6.39
C PRO A 339 6.66 2.28 -5.07
N ALA A 340 6.02 3.32 -4.53
CA ALA A 340 6.41 3.91 -3.24
C ALA A 340 6.27 2.92 -2.08
N LEU A 341 5.19 2.13 -2.04
CA LEU A 341 4.99 1.06 -1.06
C LEU A 341 6.04 -0.05 -1.19
N VAL A 342 6.41 -0.41 -2.43
CA VAL A 342 7.48 -1.39 -2.70
C VAL A 342 8.82 -0.86 -2.18
N HIS A 343 9.12 0.41 -2.39
CA HIS A 343 10.32 1.06 -1.86
C HIS A 343 10.30 1.11 -0.33
N LEU A 344 9.15 1.42 0.30
CA LEU A 344 8.99 1.40 1.76
C LEU A 344 9.17 -0.01 2.35
N ALA A 345 8.76 -1.04 1.61
CA ALA A 345 8.87 -2.43 2.04
C ALA A 345 10.25 -3.05 1.78
N SER A 346 11.04 -2.49 0.86
CA SER A 346 12.44 -2.89 0.62
C SER A 346 13.27 -2.55 1.86
#